data_AF-A0A7C6TUI1-F1
#
_entry.id   AF-A0A7C6TUI1-F1
#
_cell.length_a   1.000
_cell.length_b   1.000
_cell.length_c   1.000
_cell.angle_alpha   90.00
_cell.angle_beta   90.00
_cell.angle_gamma   90.00
#
_symmetry.space_group_name_H-M   'P 1'
#
loop_
_entity.id
_entity.type
_entity.pdbx_description
1 polymer ?
#
loop_
_entity_poly.entity_id
_entity_poly.type
_entity_poly.pdbx_seq_one_letter_code
_entity_poly.pdbx_strand_id
1 'polypeptide(L)'
;MGSAGLPVSPVDDYLVLQATSWIDRTGAYSYLLTLINLSSWDMDSLYLLDRYFPADPDAPEINHEWQPSTLPPGRAASYIMTFPDGPLDAGCHQIELALSDGGWGSILMDCEPPGSTLTWRLPMTDEMISLLEEAPVLTLPEPEGPSKLGLHVTGNRSPMIMDFVREARPAVVVAVGDLGWLADVKDESPDTVSIGRMPEGDQSIEGDARARARAFVNEHLPIYQANPAVDYWLGWNEPVIAGPAEMAWYAEFEAERTRLMDEMGFKVAVGNFSTGTPEADEFEAFLPAIEVALEHDGILSLHEYSAPTMRDGVGMAVPGMEEDSEAGALLFRYRYWYRYILAEHDLLIPLIITETGIDGGVLPEHDLLGWRDFTEEDLPDGLPHQTVDDYLEQLAWYDDELRRDPHVIGCAIFNAGDIDGKWASFDVTDLLPDLAHMMSLDE
;
A
#
# COMPACT_ATOMS: atom_id res chain seq x y z
N MET A 1 31.98 52.32 -0.42
CA MET A 1 31.98 50.97 0.18
C MET A 1 30.87 50.19 -0.51
N GLY A 2 31.22 49.44 -1.55
CA GLY A 2 30.25 48.58 -2.24
C GLY A 2 30.07 47.31 -1.43
N SER A 3 28.83 46.94 -1.13
CA SER A 3 28.53 45.61 -0.59
C SER A 3 28.94 44.59 -1.64
N ALA A 4 29.94 43.77 -1.31
CA ALA A 4 30.21 42.57 -2.08
C ALA A 4 28.94 41.72 -2.01
N GLY A 5 28.29 41.54 -3.16
CA GLY A 5 27.25 40.54 -3.31
C GLY A 5 27.86 39.20 -2.97
N LEU A 6 27.21 38.47 -2.06
CA LEU A 6 27.52 37.07 -1.81
C LEU A 6 27.38 36.33 -3.16
N PRO A 7 28.32 35.45 -3.52
CA PRO A 7 28.21 34.68 -4.75
C PRO A 7 26.98 33.78 -4.64
N VAL A 8 26.06 33.93 -5.59
CA VAL A 8 24.94 33.00 -5.81
C VAL A 8 25.56 31.72 -6.34
N SER A 9 25.54 30.66 -5.53
CA SER A 9 26.00 29.32 -5.94
C SER A 9 24.99 28.75 -6.94
N PRO A 10 25.42 28.14 -8.06
CA PRO A 10 24.52 27.70 -9.13
C PRO A 10 23.91 26.31 -8.90
N VAL A 11 23.73 25.90 -7.64
CA VAL A 11 23.11 24.60 -7.31
C VAL A 11 21.89 24.92 -6.45
N ASP A 12 20.74 24.99 -7.10
CA ASP A 12 19.47 25.42 -6.50
C ASP A 12 18.89 24.34 -5.57
N ASP A 13 19.26 23.07 -5.74
CA ASP A 13 18.77 21.94 -4.95
C ASP A 13 19.86 21.31 -4.05
N TYR A 14 19.58 21.20 -2.74
CA TYR A 14 20.49 20.57 -1.78
C TYR A 14 19.78 20.13 -0.50
N LEU A 15 20.35 19.14 0.17
CA LEU A 15 20.01 18.80 1.55
C LEU A 15 20.94 19.54 2.52
N VAL A 16 20.43 19.83 3.72
CA VAL A 16 21.25 20.31 4.83
C VAL A 16 21.18 19.31 5.95
N LEU A 17 22.33 18.76 6.34
CA LEU A 17 22.47 17.98 7.56
C LEU A 17 23.11 18.86 8.62
N GLN A 18 22.44 19.03 9.75
CA GLN A 18 22.99 19.66 10.95
C GLN A 18 23.20 18.58 12.02
N ALA A 19 24.40 18.55 12.60
CA ALA A 19 24.70 17.77 13.79
C ALA A 19 24.92 18.70 14.98
N THR A 20 24.22 18.46 16.09
CA THR A 20 24.39 19.21 17.34
C THR A 20 24.63 18.25 18.48
N SER A 21 25.72 18.47 19.22
CA SER A 21 26.10 17.64 20.36
C SER A 21 26.05 18.42 21.66
N TRP A 22 25.68 17.78 22.78
CA TRP A 22 25.78 18.38 24.11
C TRP A 22 25.95 17.34 25.21
N ILE A 23 26.38 17.81 26.38
CA ILE A 23 26.43 17.02 27.61
C ILE A 23 25.44 17.63 28.60
N ASP A 24 24.55 16.79 29.15
CA ASP A 24 23.57 17.24 30.12
C ASP A 24 24.15 17.33 31.55
N ARG A 25 23.31 17.65 32.53
CA ARG A 25 23.74 17.78 33.94
C ARG A 25 24.11 16.44 34.60
N THR A 26 23.69 15.32 34.02
CA THR A 26 23.99 13.98 34.51
C THR A 26 25.31 13.45 33.94
N GLY A 27 25.84 14.11 32.91
CA GLY A 27 27.04 13.68 32.18
C GLY A 27 26.71 12.87 30.93
N ALA A 28 25.42 12.63 30.64
CA ALA A 28 25.00 11.96 29.42
C ALA A 28 25.28 12.83 28.19
N TYR A 29 25.77 12.19 27.13
CA TYR A 29 26.06 12.84 25.86
C TYR A 29 24.90 12.60 24.90
N SER A 30 24.44 13.65 24.24
CA SER A 30 23.39 13.58 23.23
C SER A 30 23.89 14.12 21.90
N TYR A 31 23.51 13.44 20.83
CA TYR A 31 23.85 13.78 19.46
C TYR A 31 22.56 13.87 18.64
N LEU A 32 22.21 15.09 18.24
CA LEU A 32 21.02 15.40 17.44
C LEU A 32 21.43 15.60 15.99
N LEU A 33 20.86 14.78 15.11
CA LEU A 33 20.91 14.99 13.67
C LEU A 33 19.60 15.64 13.24
N THR A 34 19.70 16.69 12.44
CA THR A 34 18.57 17.35 11.77
C THR A 34 18.84 17.41 10.29
N LEU A 35 17.99 16.76 9.50
CA LEU A 35 18.05 16.80 8.05
C LEU A 35 16.97 17.77 7.54
N ILE A 36 17.34 18.68 6.65
CA ILE A 36 16.44 19.66 6.05
C ILE A 36 16.48 19.48 4.54
N ASN A 37 15.32 19.28 3.93
CA ASN A 37 15.19 19.23 2.49
C ASN A 37 15.02 20.65 1.94
N LEU A 38 16.06 21.18 1.29
CA LEU A 38 16.02 22.45 0.57
C LEU A 38 16.13 22.23 -0.95
N SER A 39 15.75 21.04 -1.41
CA SER A 39 15.56 20.73 -2.82
C SER A 39 14.11 20.92 -3.24
N SER A 40 13.89 20.82 -4.55
CA SER A 40 12.58 20.85 -5.20
C SER A 40 11.87 19.49 -5.21
N TRP A 41 12.50 18.43 -4.67
CA TRP A 41 12.04 17.04 -4.75
C TRP A 41 11.58 16.53 -3.39
N ASP A 42 10.53 15.70 -3.36
CA ASP A 42 10.24 14.88 -2.19
C ASP A 42 11.35 13.83 -1.99
N MET A 43 11.64 13.52 -0.73
CA MET A 43 12.72 12.59 -0.37
C MET A 43 12.11 11.43 0.40
N ASP A 44 11.73 10.38 -0.34
CA ASP A 44 10.91 9.28 0.17
C ASP A 44 11.71 8.11 0.73
N SER A 45 12.99 8.04 0.39
CA SER A 45 13.83 6.85 0.57
C SER A 45 15.16 7.16 1.27
N LEU A 46 15.20 8.18 2.14
CA LEU A 46 16.44 8.56 2.81
C LEU A 46 16.82 7.53 3.88
N TYR A 47 18.07 7.08 3.83
CA TYR A 47 18.69 6.22 4.84
C TYR A 47 19.90 6.92 5.45
N LEU A 48 19.98 6.92 6.78
CA LEU A 48 21.11 7.43 7.53
C LEU A 48 21.67 6.37 8.50
N LEU A 49 22.96 6.13 8.43
CA LEU A 49 23.72 5.32 9.38
C LEU A 49 24.76 6.19 10.09
N ASP A 50 24.64 6.32 11.41
CA ASP A 50 25.68 6.89 12.27
C ASP A 50 26.54 5.76 12.84
N ARG A 51 27.86 5.89 12.67
CA ARG A 51 28.87 5.00 13.28
C ARG A 51 29.75 5.82 14.19
N TYR A 52 29.57 5.63 15.49
CA TYR A 52 30.34 6.34 16.51
C TYR A 52 31.60 5.54 16.87
N PHE A 53 32.74 6.01 16.36
CA PHE A 53 34.03 5.35 16.51
C PHE A 53 34.76 5.78 17.80
N PRO A 54 35.23 4.84 18.62
CA PRO A 54 36.22 5.12 19.65
C PRO A 54 37.61 5.36 19.05
N ALA A 55 38.47 6.10 19.76
CA ALA A 55 39.87 6.27 19.35
C ALA A 55 40.71 4.98 19.48
N ASP A 56 40.25 4.02 20.29
CA ASP A 56 40.84 2.69 20.41
C ASP A 56 40.30 1.77 19.30
N PRO A 57 41.12 1.31 18.35
CA PRO A 57 40.67 0.47 17.23
C PRO A 57 40.21 -0.93 17.66
N ASP A 58 40.54 -1.37 18.88
CA ASP A 58 40.09 -2.65 19.43
C ASP A 58 38.76 -2.53 20.20
N ALA A 59 38.25 -1.31 20.42
CA ALA A 59 36.97 -1.06 21.05
C ALA A 59 35.82 -1.17 20.04
N PRO A 60 34.65 -1.74 20.43
CA PRO A 60 33.52 -1.88 19.53
C PRO A 60 32.96 -0.52 19.11
N GLU A 61 32.60 -0.39 17.83
CA GLU A 61 31.82 0.75 17.34
C GLU A 61 30.37 0.68 17.83
N ILE A 62 29.71 1.84 17.90
CA ILE A 62 28.29 1.96 18.23
C ILE A 62 27.59 2.50 16.98
N ASN A 63 26.61 1.77 16.47
CA ASN A 63 25.91 2.12 15.25
C ASN A 63 24.45 2.47 15.56
N HIS A 64 23.92 3.47 14.87
CA HIS A 64 22.51 3.84 14.89
C HIS A 64 22.02 4.06 13.48
N GLU A 65 20.84 3.52 13.20
CA GLU A 65 20.18 3.65 11.91
C GLU A 65 18.96 4.55 12.05
N TRP A 66 18.76 5.39 11.06
CA TRP A 66 17.61 6.29 10.97
C TRP A 66 17.14 6.38 9.52
N GLN A 67 15.87 6.04 9.31
CA GLN A 67 15.16 6.23 8.06
C GLN A 67 14.05 7.24 8.33
N PRO A 68 14.24 8.53 8.02
CA PRO A 68 13.12 9.46 8.08
C PRO A 68 12.05 9.05 7.07
N SER A 69 10.78 9.15 7.46
CA SER A 69 9.64 9.22 6.55
C SER A 69 9.83 10.29 5.47
N THR A 70 8.99 10.25 4.42
CA THR A 70 8.98 11.22 3.33
C THR A 70 9.24 12.63 3.83
N LEU A 71 10.30 13.26 3.30
CA LEU A 71 10.75 14.58 3.69
C LEU A 71 10.49 15.57 2.54
N PRO A 72 9.36 16.31 2.53
CA PRO A 72 9.03 17.21 1.42
C PRO A 72 9.94 18.44 1.32
N PRO A 73 9.93 19.14 0.16
CA PRO A 73 10.58 20.43 -0.02
C PRO A 73 10.29 21.42 1.11
N GLY A 74 11.34 21.96 1.72
CA GLY A 74 11.28 22.92 2.82
C GLY A 74 10.97 22.32 4.20
N ARG A 75 10.85 20.99 4.33
CA ARG A 75 10.63 20.31 5.61
C ARG A 75 11.94 19.84 6.24
N ALA A 76 11.87 19.51 7.52
CA ALA A 76 12.99 19.00 8.30
C ALA A 76 12.55 17.81 9.17
N ALA A 77 13.41 16.81 9.28
CA ALA A 77 13.27 15.69 10.20
C ALA A 77 14.46 15.67 11.16
N SER A 78 14.30 15.04 12.33
CA SER A 78 15.38 15.00 13.33
C SER A 78 15.40 13.71 14.12
N TYR A 79 16.61 13.27 14.46
CA TYR A 79 16.86 12.05 15.22
C TYR A 79 17.89 12.31 16.31
N ILE A 80 17.58 11.85 17.53
CA ILE A 80 18.44 12.06 18.70
C ILE A 80 18.99 10.72 19.19
N MET A 81 20.31 10.65 19.27
CA MET A 81 21.04 9.57 19.92
C MET A 81 21.48 10.02 21.31
N THR A 82 21.36 9.14 22.31
CA THR A 82 21.77 9.44 23.68
C THR A 82 22.69 8.35 24.21
N PHE A 83 23.82 8.77 24.76
CA PHE A 83 24.89 7.94 25.31
C PHE A 83 24.99 8.22 26.83
N PRO A 84 24.39 7.38 27.68
CA PRO A 84 24.30 7.62 29.12
C PRO A 84 25.65 7.72 29.84
N ASP A 85 26.66 7.02 29.33
CA ASP A 85 28.01 6.98 29.92
C ASP A 85 28.89 8.16 29.48
N GLY A 86 28.33 9.10 28.71
CA GLY A 86 29.03 10.26 28.16
C GLY A 86 29.65 9.97 26.78
N PRO A 87 30.42 10.92 26.24
CA PRO A 87 31.04 10.78 24.93
C PRO A 87 32.24 9.83 25.00
N LEU A 88 32.53 9.13 23.90
CA LEU A 88 33.75 8.35 23.75
C LEU A 88 34.98 9.28 23.72
N ASP A 89 36.07 8.83 24.33
CA ASP A 89 37.32 9.59 24.34
C ASP A 89 37.88 9.72 22.91
N ALA A 90 38.07 10.96 22.47
CA ALA A 90 38.42 11.33 21.10
C ALA A 90 37.56 10.60 20.03
N GLY A 91 36.30 10.32 20.35
CA GLY A 91 35.39 9.63 19.45
C GLY A 91 34.90 10.53 18.31
N CYS A 92 34.59 9.91 17.18
CA CYS A 92 34.07 10.61 16.01
C CYS A 92 32.82 9.91 15.44
N HIS A 93 31.84 10.68 14.99
CA HIS A 93 30.65 10.20 14.30
C HIS A 93 30.89 10.18 12.78
N GLN A 94 30.85 9.00 12.18
CA GLN A 94 30.77 8.85 10.73
C GLN A 94 29.31 8.72 10.36
N ILE A 95 28.83 9.66 9.57
CA ILE A 95 27.43 9.71 9.13
C ILE A 95 27.40 9.34 7.66
N GLU A 96 26.73 8.24 7.35
CA GLU A 96 26.48 7.77 5.99
C GLU A 96 25.04 8.11 5.66
N LEU A 97 24.80 9.02 4.72
CA LEU A 97 23.46 9.38 4.22
C LEU A 97 23.33 8.88 2.80
N ALA A 98 22.28 8.14 2.48
CA ALA A 98 22.03 7.55 1.18
C ALA A 98 20.55 7.61 0.80
N LEU A 99 20.25 7.37 -0.49
CA LEU A 99 18.94 6.91 -0.92
C LEU A 99 18.91 5.38 -0.82
N SER A 100 17.82 4.79 -0.33
CA SER A 100 17.72 3.34 -0.06
C SER A 100 17.77 2.49 -1.34
N ASP A 101 17.43 3.08 -2.48
CA ASP A 101 17.58 2.50 -3.82
C ASP A 101 19.06 2.33 -4.28
N GLY A 102 20.02 2.76 -3.46
CA GLY A 102 21.46 2.65 -3.72
C GLY A 102 21.99 3.63 -4.76
N GLY A 103 21.16 4.54 -5.25
CA GLY A 103 21.49 5.47 -6.32
C GLY A 103 22.31 6.70 -5.88
N TRP A 104 22.41 6.94 -4.57
CA TRP A 104 23.28 8.00 -4.04
C TRP A 104 23.71 7.74 -2.59
N GLY A 105 24.91 8.21 -2.24
CA GLY A 105 25.39 8.24 -0.87
C GLY A 105 26.45 9.31 -0.60
N SER A 106 26.49 9.81 0.62
CA SER A 106 27.50 10.72 1.14
C SER A 106 27.99 10.26 2.51
N ILE A 107 29.30 10.31 2.71
CA ILE A 107 29.93 10.00 3.99
C ILE A 107 30.48 11.29 4.59
N LEU A 108 30.06 11.60 5.81
CA LEU A 108 30.42 12.79 6.57
C LEU A 108 31.11 12.37 7.86
N MET A 109 31.99 13.23 8.37
CA MET A 109 32.75 12.95 9.58
C MET A 109 32.64 14.13 10.55
N ASP A 110 32.20 13.84 11.77
CA ASP A 110 32.21 14.76 12.91
C ASP A 110 33.16 14.24 13.99
N CYS A 111 34.27 14.96 14.17
CA CYS A 111 35.24 14.73 15.24
C CYS A 111 35.31 15.93 16.19
N GLU A 112 34.31 16.80 16.19
CA GLU A 112 34.29 18.00 17.02
C GLU A 112 34.05 17.64 18.50
N PRO A 113 34.56 18.43 19.44
CA PRO A 113 34.35 18.19 20.85
C PRO A 113 32.85 18.33 21.22
N PRO A 114 32.39 17.64 22.29
CA PRO A 114 31.01 17.76 22.77
C PRO A 114 30.60 19.21 23.03
N GLY A 115 29.36 19.56 22.67
CA GLY A 115 28.89 20.95 22.71
C GLY A 115 29.04 21.69 21.37
N SER A 116 29.40 20.98 20.30
CA SER A 116 29.58 21.50 18.95
C SER A 116 28.27 21.54 18.16
N THR A 117 28.26 22.34 17.09
CA THR A 117 27.26 22.23 16.03
C THR A 117 27.95 22.35 14.69
N LEU A 118 27.73 21.36 13.83
CA LEU A 118 28.21 21.31 12.46
C LEU A 118 27.03 21.34 11.50
N THR A 119 27.29 21.84 10.30
CA THR A 119 26.30 21.88 9.22
C THR A 119 26.99 21.55 7.92
N TRP A 120 26.48 20.53 7.23
CA TRP A 120 26.89 20.15 5.89
C TRP A 120 25.80 20.51 4.89
N ARG A 121 26.23 21.05 3.76
CA ARG A 121 25.39 21.24 2.57
C ARG A 121 25.72 20.12 1.60
N LEU A 122 24.72 19.30 1.29
CA LEU A 122 24.83 18.14 0.42
C LEU A 122 24.16 18.50 -0.91
N PRO A 123 24.93 18.96 -1.92
CA PRO A 123 24.36 19.33 -3.20
C PRO A 123 23.75 18.10 -3.86
N MET A 124 22.60 18.29 -4.52
CA MET A 124 22.05 17.22 -5.35
C MET A 124 22.92 17.03 -6.58
N THR A 125 23.25 15.77 -6.87
CA THR A 125 23.99 15.41 -8.08
C THR A 125 23.02 15.19 -9.24
N ASP A 126 23.49 15.33 -10.48
CA ASP A 126 22.66 15.05 -11.66
C ASP A 126 22.12 13.60 -11.64
N GLU A 127 22.88 12.65 -11.08
CA GLU A 127 22.48 11.25 -10.88
C GLU A 127 21.30 11.14 -9.89
N MET A 128 21.36 11.84 -8.76
CA MET A 128 20.22 11.90 -7.81
C MET A 128 18.98 12.51 -8.45
N ILE A 129 19.15 13.62 -9.17
CA ILE A 129 18.02 14.30 -9.82
C ILE A 129 17.42 13.37 -10.86
N SER A 130 18.23 12.67 -11.65
CA SER A 130 17.76 11.67 -12.62
C SER A 130 17.00 10.53 -11.95
N LEU A 131 17.46 10.02 -10.81
CA LEU A 131 16.76 8.97 -10.06
C LEU A 131 15.40 9.45 -9.54
N LEU A 132 15.34 10.67 -9.01
CA LEU A 132 14.09 11.27 -8.53
C LEU A 132 13.15 11.65 -9.68
N GLU A 133 13.69 11.98 -10.86
CA GLU A 133 12.93 12.21 -12.09
C GLU A 133 12.37 10.91 -12.69
N GLU A 134 13.11 9.80 -12.56
CA GLU A 134 12.72 8.49 -13.07
C GLU A 134 11.90 7.68 -12.07
N ALA A 135 11.86 8.10 -10.80
CA ALA A 135 11.05 7.46 -9.77
C ALA A 135 9.58 7.45 -10.20
N PRO A 136 8.93 6.27 -10.20
CA PRO A 136 7.54 6.16 -10.62
C PRO A 136 6.66 6.93 -9.63
N VAL A 137 5.80 7.81 -10.14
CA VAL A 137 4.82 8.51 -9.32
C VAL A 137 3.78 7.51 -8.83
N LEU A 138 3.88 7.14 -7.55
CA LEU A 138 3.00 6.15 -6.94
C LEU A 138 1.63 6.73 -6.57
N THR A 139 1.60 7.99 -6.15
CA THR A 139 0.39 8.74 -5.77
C THR A 139 0.47 10.17 -6.32
N LEU A 140 -0.56 10.59 -7.04
CA LEU A 140 -0.72 11.92 -7.62
C LEU A 140 -1.27 12.90 -6.58
N PRO A 141 -0.97 14.21 -6.72
CA PRO A 141 -1.51 15.22 -5.83
C PRO A 141 -3.03 15.41 -5.97
N GLU A 142 -3.59 15.11 -7.14
CA GLU A 142 -5.02 15.23 -7.46
C GLU A 142 -5.47 13.99 -8.23
N PRO A 143 -6.77 13.60 -8.14
CA PRO A 143 -7.29 12.45 -8.87
C PRO A 143 -7.24 12.66 -10.39
N GLU A 144 -6.83 11.62 -11.12
CA GLU A 144 -6.81 11.64 -12.59
C GLU A 144 -7.54 10.43 -13.21
N GLY A 145 -8.11 10.64 -14.39
CA GLY A 145 -8.78 9.59 -15.16
C GLY A 145 -10.22 9.29 -14.70
N PRO A 146 -10.85 8.26 -15.30
CA PRO A 146 -12.21 7.87 -14.99
C PRO A 146 -12.29 7.19 -13.62
N SER A 147 -13.52 7.02 -13.12
CA SER A 147 -13.81 6.27 -11.89
C SER A 147 -13.17 4.87 -11.90
N LYS A 148 -12.65 4.47 -10.75
CA LYS A 148 -12.10 3.14 -10.45
C LYS A 148 -13.14 2.20 -9.86
N LEU A 149 -14.36 2.68 -9.59
CA LEU A 149 -15.42 1.89 -8.98
C LEU A 149 -15.94 0.77 -9.87
N GLY A 150 -16.45 -0.26 -9.20
CA GLY A 150 -16.97 -1.47 -9.78
C GLY A 150 -17.78 -2.26 -8.76
N LEU A 151 -18.17 -3.48 -9.11
CA LEU A 151 -19.05 -4.30 -8.28
C LEU A 151 -18.46 -5.67 -7.98
N HIS A 152 -18.56 -6.08 -6.72
CA HIS A 152 -18.43 -7.48 -6.34
C HIS A 152 -19.82 -8.13 -6.28
N VAL A 153 -20.06 -9.07 -7.20
CA VAL A 153 -21.37 -9.69 -7.43
C VAL A 153 -21.36 -11.13 -6.94
N THR A 154 -22.09 -11.37 -5.85
CA THR A 154 -22.29 -12.72 -5.29
C THR A 154 -23.32 -13.52 -6.08
N GLY A 155 -24.22 -12.85 -6.80
CA GLY A 155 -25.12 -13.47 -7.77
C GLY A 155 -25.77 -12.48 -8.71
N ASN A 156 -25.63 -12.67 -10.04
CA ASN A 156 -26.31 -11.83 -11.02
C ASN A 156 -27.80 -12.17 -11.14
N ARG A 157 -28.61 -11.71 -10.18
CA ARG A 157 -30.04 -12.03 -10.08
C ARG A 157 -30.97 -10.82 -10.09
N SER A 158 -30.42 -9.61 -10.21
CA SER A 158 -31.18 -8.37 -10.41
C SER A 158 -30.84 -7.78 -11.77
N PRO A 159 -31.83 -7.37 -12.58
CA PRO A 159 -31.55 -6.65 -13.84
C PRO A 159 -30.76 -5.37 -13.62
N MET A 160 -30.86 -4.77 -12.42
CA MET A 160 -30.14 -3.56 -12.02
C MET A 160 -28.62 -3.72 -12.12
N ILE A 161 -28.09 -4.94 -11.98
CA ILE A 161 -26.65 -5.22 -12.12
C ILE A 161 -26.19 -4.96 -13.55
N MET A 162 -26.91 -5.51 -14.54
CA MET A 162 -26.56 -5.28 -15.95
C MET A 162 -26.97 -3.89 -16.44
N ASP A 163 -27.99 -3.27 -15.85
CA ASP A 163 -28.31 -1.88 -16.13
C ASP A 163 -27.19 -0.95 -15.64
N PHE A 164 -26.64 -1.19 -14.44
CA PHE A 164 -25.44 -0.51 -13.94
C PHE A 164 -24.25 -0.71 -14.88
N VAL A 165 -23.97 -1.93 -15.33
CA VAL A 165 -22.85 -2.19 -16.28
C VAL A 165 -23.00 -1.38 -17.56
N ARG A 166 -24.21 -1.28 -18.11
CA ARG A 166 -24.48 -0.51 -19.34
C ARG A 166 -24.34 1.00 -19.14
N GLU A 167 -24.81 1.49 -18.01
CA GLU A 167 -24.87 2.92 -17.72
C GLU A 167 -23.54 3.47 -17.21
N ALA A 168 -22.94 2.80 -16.23
CA ALA A 168 -21.75 3.26 -15.52
C ALA A 168 -20.42 2.79 -16.14
N ARG A 169 -20.43 1.71 -16.93
CA ARG A 169 -19.22 1.09 -17.52
C ARG A 169 -18.09 0.94 -16.49
N PRO A 170 -18.31 0.16 -15.42
CA PRO A 170 -17.42 0.12 -14.27
C PRO A 170 -15.99 -0.30 -14.64
N ALA A 171 -15.02 0.12 -13.84
CA ALA A 171 -13.63 -0.30 -14.03
C ALA A 171 -13.46 -1.81 -13.83
N VAL A 172 -14.21 -2.39 -12.88
CA VAL A 172 -14.15 -3.81 -12.54
C VAL A 172 -15.52 -4.43 -12.25
N VAL A 173 -15.68 -5.70 -12.62
CA VAL A 173 -16.74 -6.59 -12.11
C VAL A 173 -16.09 -7.87 -11.59
N VAL A 174 -16.28 -8.14 -10.31
CA VAL A 174 -15.90 -9.42 -9.68
C VAL A 174 -17.12 -10.31 -9.60
N ALA A 175 -17.05 -11.52 -10.15
CA ALA A 175 -18.12 -12.51 -10.06
C ALA A 175 -17.67 -13.73 -9.25
N VAL A 176 -18.57 -14.25 -8.41
CA VAL A 176 -18.29 -15.42 -7.57
C VAL A 176 -19.19 -16.58 -7.95
N GLY A 177 -18.57 -17.74 -8.25
CA GLY A 177 -19.27 -18.99 -8.54
C GLY A 177 -19.93 -19.03 -9.91
N ASP A 178 -20.97 -18.23 -10.15
CA ASP A 178 -21.60 -18.11 -11.47
C ASP A 178 -20.91 -17.00 -12.28
N LEU A 179 -20.17 -17.40 -13.32
CA LEU A 179 -19.26 -16.54 -14.07
C LEU A 179 -19.68 -16.33 -15.53
N GLY A 180 -20.64 -17.13 -16.03
CA GLY A 180 -20.96 -17.15 -17.47
C GLY A 180 -21.50 -15.82 -18.00
N TRP A 181 -22.14 -15.04 -17.13
CA TRP A 181 -22.69 -13.73 -17.45
C TRP A 181 -21.63 -12.64 -17.62
N LEU A 182 -20.37 -12.89 -17.25
CA LEU A 182 -19.27 -11.96 -17.55
C LEU A 182 -19.08 -11.79 -19.07
N ALA A 183 -19.52 -12.74 -19.89
CA ALA A 183 -19.57 -12.55 -21.35
C ALA A 183 -20.52 -11.39 -21.74
N ASP A 184 -21.67 -11.29 -21.07
CA ASP A 184 -22.62 -10.19 -21.30
C ASP A 184 -22.04 -8.85 -20.81
N VAL A 185 -21.23 -8.86 -19.73
CA VAL A 185 -20.48 -7.68 -19.27
C VAL A 185 -19.53 -7.20 -20.37
N LYS A 186 -18.76 -8.12 -20.98
CA LYS A 186 -17.83 -7.78 -22.06
C LYS A 186 -18.52 -7.28 -23.34
N ASP A 187 -19.74 -7.74 -23.61
CA ASP A 187 -20.52 -7.25 -24.74
C ASP A 187 -21.00 -5.79 -24.55
N GLU A 188 -21.36 -5.40 -23.32
CA GLU A 188 -21.90 -4.07 -22.99
C GLU A 188 -20.81 -3.05 -22.60
N SER A 189 -19.77 -3.52 -21.90
CA SER A 189 -18.64 -2.73 -21.40
C SER A 189 -17.33 -3.49 -21.60
N PRO A 190 -16.76 -3.48 -22.83
CA PRO A 190 -15.62 -4.32 -23.20
C PRO A 190 -14.33 -4.01 -22.42
N ASP A 191 -14.19 -2.76 -21.95
CA ASP A 191 -13.01 -2.30 -21.22
C ASP A 191 -13.09 -2.58 -19.70
N THR A 192 -14.24 -3.01 -19.18
CA THR A 192 -14.40 -3.42 -17.77
C THR A 192 -13.55 -4.64 -17.48
N VAL A 193 -12.68 -4.56 -16.49
CA VAL A 193 -11.89 -5.70 -16.00
C VAL A 193 -12.82 -6.70 -15.31
N SER A 194 -12.75 -7.95 -15.71
CA SER A 194 -13.59 -9.03 -15.19
C SER A 194 -12.74 -10.00 -14.37
N ILE A 195 -13.20 -10.27 -13.15
CA ILE A 195 -12.51 -11.15 -12.22
C ILE A 195 -13.41 -12.32 -11.87
N GLY A 196 -12.86 -13.52 -11.98
CA GLY A 196 -13.53 -14.76 -11.59
C GLY A 196 -12.99 -15.30 -10.28
N ARG A 197 -13.90 -15.60 -9.33
CA ARG A 197 -13.59 -16.32 -8.09
C ARG A 197 -14.46 -17.56 -7.95
N MET A 198 -13.87 -18.66 -7.49
CA MET A 198 -14.62 -19.84 -7.07
C MET A 198 -14.67 -19.91 -5.53
N PRO A 199 -15.80 -20.32 -4.94
CA PRO A 199 -15.84 -20.60 -3.50
C PRO A 199 -14.94 -21.79 -3.16
N GLU A 200 -13.95 -21.56 -2.31
CA GLU A 200 -13.00 -22.59 -1.89
C GLU A 200 -13.38 -23.22 -0.56
N GLY A 201 -13.18 -24.54 -0.44
CA GLY A 201 -13.48 -25.29 0.78
C GLY A 201 -12.28 -25.42 1.73
N ASP A 202 -11.09 -25.71 1.20
CA ASP A 202 -9.89 -25.98 1.98
C ASP A 202 -8.74 -25.08 1.53
N GLN A 203 -8.36 -24.15 2.40
CA GLN A 203 -7.28 -23.18 2.22
C GLN A 203 -6.16 -23.40 3.26
N SER A 204 -5.99 -24.64 3.72
CA SER A 204 -4.96 -24.99 4.69
C SER A 204 -3.55 -24.88 4.11
N ILE A 205 -2.66 -24.24 4.87
CA ILE A 205 -1.24 -24.08 4.57
C ILE A 205 -0.49 -25.31 5.09
N GLU A 206 -0.62 -26.41 4.36
CA GLU A 206 -0.03 -27.70 4.74
C GLU A 206 0.62 -28.43 3.56
N GLY A 207 1.71 -29.15 3.84
CA GLY A 207 2.39 -29.98 2.85
C GLY A 207 3.23 -29.18 1.85
N ASP A 208 3.31 -29.66 0.62
CA ASP A 208 4.10 -29.04 -0.47
C ASP A 208 3.26 -28.01 -1.23
N ALA A 209 3.67 -26.74 -1.16
CA ALA A 209 2.95 -25.61 -1.75
C ALA A 209 2.70 -25.79 -3.25
N ARG A 210 3.72 -26.22 -4.00
CA ARG A 210 3.61 -26.41 -5.45
C ARG A 210 2.69 -27.57 -5.83
N ALA A 211 2.71 -28.67 -5.09
CA ALA A 211 1.78 -29.77 -5.28
C ALA A 211 0.34 -29.33 -4.99
N ARG A 212 0.13 -28.49 -3.98
CA ARG A 212 -1.19 -27.92 -3.66
C ARG A 212 -1.67 -26.99 -4.77
N ALA A 213 -0.81 -26.11 -5.29
CA ALA A 213 -1.11 -25.23 -6.43
C ALA A 213 -1.49 -26.03 -7.69
N ARG A 214 -0.73 -27.08 -8.01
CA ARG A 214 -1.08 -28.00 -9.10
C ARG A 214 -2.44 -28.66 -8.91
N ALA A 215 -2.75 -29.11 -7.69
CA ALA A 215 -4.06 -29.71 -7.42
C ALA A 215 -5.19 -28.69 -7.61
N PHE A 216 -5.01 -27.48 -7.06
CA PHE A 216 -5.95 -26.38 -7.18
C PHE A 216 -6.24 -26.01 -8.64
N VAL A 217 -5.20 -25.82 -9.46
CA VAL A 217 -5.37 -25.47 -10.88
C VAL A 217 -6.04 -26.60 -11.66
N ASN A 218 -5.67 -27.86 -11.40
CA ASN A 218 -6.29 -29.01 -12.09
C ASN A 218 -7.77 -29.18 -11.74
N GLU A 219 -8.16 -28.87 -10.51
CA GLU A 219 -9.56 -28.90 -10.06
C GLU A 219 -10.40 -27.85 -10.80
N HIS A 220 -9.86 -26.64 -10.96
CA HIS A 220 -10.58 -25.51 -11.55
C HIS A 220 -10.45 -25.38 -13.07
N LEU A 221 -9.53 -26.09 -13.71
CA LEU A 221 -9.26 -25.99 -15.15
C LEU A 221 -10.52 -26.06 -16.04
N PRO A 222 -11.50 -26.97 -15.82
CA PRO A 222 -12.71 -26.99 -16.64
C PRO A 222 -13.53 -25.69 -16.54
N ILE A 223 -13.52 -25.02 -15.39
CA ILE A 223 -14.21 -23.75 -15.18
C ILE A 223 -13.47 -22.63 -15.88
N TYR A 224 -12.14 -22.59 -15.79
CA TYR A 224 -11.33 -21.59 -16.48
C TYR A 224 -11.57 -21.63 -18.00
N GLN A 225 -11.58 -22.83 -18.58
CA GLN A 225 -11.83 -23.04 -20.01
C GLN A 225 -13.27 -22.69 -20.43
N ALA A 226 -14.24 -22.84 -19.54
CA ALA A 226 -15.64 -22.56 -19.83
C ALA A 226 -15.98 -21.06 -19.78
N ASN A 227 -15.13 -20.23 -19.16
CA ASN A 227 -15.40 -18.81 -18.92
C ASN A 227 -14.29 -17.92 -19.51
N PRO A 228 -14.16 -17.85 -20.84
CA PRO A 228 -13.11 -17.07 -21.51
C PRO A 228 -13.28 -15.55 -21.36
N ALA A 229 -14.42 -15.11 -20.83
CA ALA A 229 -14.69 -13.70 -20.58
C ALA A 229 -13.99 -13.16 -19.33
N VAL A 230 -13.42 -14.03 -18.48
CA VAL A 230 -12.66 -13.64 -17.27
C VAL A 230 -11.25 -13.20 -17.66
N ASP A 231 -10.86 -11.99 -17.27
CA ASP A 231 -9.51 -11.47 -17.51
C ASP A 231 -8.51 -12.00 -16.47
N TYR A 232 -8.89 -11.99 -15.18
CA TYR A 232 -8.04 -12.43 -14.08
C TYR A 232 -8.75 -13.40 -13.13
N TRP A 233 -8.02 -14.45 -12.74
CA TRP A 233 -8.51 -15.48 -11.82
C TRP A 233 -7.94 -15.34 -10.43
N LEU A 234 -8.84 -15.21 -9.44
CA LEU A 234 -8.49 -15.24 -8.03
C LEU A 234 -8.13 -16.67 -7.57
N GLY A 235 -7.20 -16.73 -6.63
CA GLY A 235 -6.86 -17.93 -5.87
C GLY A 235 -7.73 -18.06 -4.61
N TRP A 236 -7.07 -18.26 -3.47
CA TRP A 236 -7.72 -18.35 -2.17
C TRP A 236 -8.36 -17.03 -1.73
N ASN A 237 -9.48 -17.11 -1.02
CA ASN A 237 -10.13 -15.98 -0.40
C ASN A 237 -9.60 -15.73 1.01
N GLU A 238 -8.99 -14.57 1.22
CA GLU A 238 -8.55 -14.11 2.54
C GLU A 238 -7.78 -15.20 3.30
N PRO A 239 -6.67 -15.70 2.74
CA PRO A 239 -5.90 -16.73 3.39
C PRO A 239 -5.44 -16.23 4.77
N VAL A 240 -5.70 -17.03 5.81
CA VAL A 240 -5.24 -16.73 7.17
C VAL A 240 -3.77 -17.15 7.25
N ILE A 241 -2.88 -16.15 7.25
CA ILE A 241 -1.43 -16.35 7.32
C ILE A 241 -0.95 -16.08 8.75
N ALA A 242 -0.16 -16.99 9.34
CA ALA A 242 0.47 -16.79 10.63
C ALA A 242 2.00 -16.64 10.48
N GLY A 243 2.43 -15.42 10.13
CA GLY A 243 3.83 -15.04 10.09
C GLY A 243 4.56 -15.35 8.78
N PRO A 244 5.81 -14.88 8.64
CA PRO A 244 6.56 -14.93 7.38
C PRO A 244 6.78 -16.33 6.80
N ALA A 245 6.84 -17.37 7.63
CA ALA A 245 7.04 -18.74 7.16
C ALA A 245 5.82 -19.30 6.42
N GLU A 246 4.60 -19.02 6.91
CA GLU A 246 3.37 -19.39 6.23
C GLU A 246 3.16 -18.51 4.99
N MET A 247 3.54 -17.23 5.05
CA MET A 247 3.52 -16.38 3.87
C MET A 247 4.46 -16.88 2.78
N ALA A 248 5.69 -17.29 3.12
CA ALA A 248 6.63 -17.83 2.15
C ALA A 248 6.10 -19.12 1.49
N TRP A 249 5.39 -19.96 2.25
CA TRP A 249 4.68 -21.12 1.69
C TRP A 249 3.59 -20.67 0.72
N TYR A 250 2.78 -19.69 1.09
CA TYR A 250 1.70 -19.17 0.25
C TYR A 250 2.26 -18.47 -1.00
N ALA A 251 3.39 -17.79 -0.90
CA ALA A 251 4.10 -17.19 -2.02
C ALA A 251 4.54 -18.28 -3.02
N GLU A 252 5.05 -19.41 -2.54
CA GLU A 252 5.41 -20.54 -3.42
C GLU A 252 4.17 -21.19 -4.07
N PHE A 253 3.04 -21.24 -3.37
CA PHE A 253 1.76 -21.69 -3.93
C PHE A 253 1.29 -20.75 -5.06
N GLU A 254 1.22 -19.45 -4.80
CA GLU A 254 0.78 -18.46 -5.80
C GLU A 254 1.74 -18.40 -6.99
N ALA A 255 3.05 -18.39 -6.76
CA ALA A 255 4.05 -18.42 -7.84
C ALA A 255 3.92 -19.67 -8.73
N GLU A 256 3.63 -20.84 -8.16
CA GLU A 256 3.38 -22.04 -8.97
C GLU A 256 2.04 -21.96 -9.71
N ARG A 257 0.99 -21.45 -9.06
CA ARG A 257 -0.32 -21.24 -9.68
C ARG A 257 -0.21 -20.32 -10.89
N THR A 258 0.49 -19.19 -10.76
CA THR A 258 0.76 -18.23 -11.85
C THR A 258 1.36 -18.92 -13.07
N ARG A 259 2.46 -19.68 -12.88
CA ARG A 259 3.14 -20.36 -14.00
C ARG A 259 2.22 -21.35 -14.71
N LEU A 260 1.45 -22.13 -13.96
CA LEU A 260 0.50 -23.10 -14.53
C LEU A 260 -0.63 -22.39 -15.29
N MET A 261 -1.14 -21.29 -14.76
CA MET A 261 -2.20 -20.51 -15.39
C MET A 261 -1.71 -19.88 -16.71
N ASP A 262 -0.51 -19.31 -16.72
CA ASP A 262 0.12 -18.74 -17.91
C ASP A 262 0.37 -19.79 -19.01
N GLU A 263 0.83 -21.00 -18.65
CA GLU A 263 1.00 -22.12 -19.61
C GLU A 263 -0.29 -22.44 -20.38
N MET A 264 -1.45 -22.12 -19.82
CA MET A 264 -2.77 -22.35 -20.38
C MET A 264 -3.42 -21.09 -20.96
N GLY A 265 -2.73 -19.94 -20.89
CA GLY A 265 -3.19 -18.65 -21.40
C GLY A 265 -4.16 -17.90 -20.48
N PHE A 266 -4.14 -18.19 -19.17
CA PHE A 266 -4.93 -17.48 -18.17
C PHE A 266 -4.05 -16.56 -17.33
N LYS A 267 -4.59 -15.41 -16.91
CA LYS A 267 -3.94 -14.48 -15.97
C LYS A 267 -4.49 -14.63 -14.57
N VAL A 268 -3.69 -14.18 -13.61
CA VAL A 268 -3.97 -14.36 -12.18
C VAL A 268 -4.06 -13.03 -11.44
N ALA A 269 -4.96 -12.98 -10.46
CA ALA A 269 -4.90 -12.04 -9.36
C ALA A 269 -4.38 -12.79 -8.13
N VAL A 270 -3.23 -12.39 -7.58
CA VAL A 270 -2.53 -13.05 -6.46
C VAL A 270 -2.73 -12.31 -5.15
N GLY A 271 -2.55 -13.00 -4.02
CA GLY A 271 -2.66 -12.41 -2.68
C GLY A 271 -4.07 -12.56 -2.11
N ASN A 272 -5.00 -11.76 -2.62
CA ASN A 272 -6.39 -11.67 -2.19
C ASN A 272 -6.55 -11.60 -0.66
N PHE A 273 -5.71 -10.76 -0.05
CA PHE A 273 -5.61 -10.59 1.39
C PHE A 273 -6.81 -9.87 1.97
N SER A 274 -7.15 -10.18 3.22
CA SER A 274 -8.21 -9.50 3.96
C SER A 274 -7.77 -8.12 4.42
N THR A 275 -8.73 -7.24 4.72
CA THR A 275 -8.45 -5.90 5.25
C THR A 275 -7.56 -5.99 6.50
N GLY A 276 -6.61 -5.06 6.62
CA GLY A 276 -5.68 -5.01 7.76
C GLY A 276 -4.58 -6.09 7.78
N THR A 277 -4.50 -6.95 6.76
CA THR A 277 -3.47 -7.99 6.63
C THR A 277 -2.85 -7.95 5.23
N PRO A 278 -1.64 -8.50 5.03
CA PRO A 278 -0.71 -9.05 6.02
C PRO A 278 0.07 -7.97 6.78
N GLU A 279 0.90 -8.34 7.75
CA GLU A 279 1.90 -7.43 8.35
C GLU A 279 3.11 -7.21 7.42
N ALA A 280 3.96 -6.23 7.73
CA ALA A 280 5.06 -5.82 6.84
C ALA A 280 6.06 -6.93 6.54
N ASP A 281 6.53 -7.64 7.57
CA ASP A 281 7.48 -8.75 7.44
C ASP A 281 6.86 -9.96 6.74
N GLU A 282 5.56 -10.15 6.89
CA GLU A 282 4.79 -11.10 6.10
C GLU A 282 4.75 -10.67 4.63
N PHE A 283 4.38 -9.43 4.32
CA PHE A 283 4.32 -8.95 2.94
C PHE A 283 5.66 -9.09 2.20
N GLU A 284 6.78 -8.78 2.86
CA GLU A 284 8.13 -9.02 2.30
C GLU A 284 8.35 -10.49 1.91
N ALA A 285 7.87 -11.44 2.73
CA ALA A 285 7.94 -12.87 2.42
C ALA A 285 7.05 -13.28 1.22
N PHE A 286 6.13 -12.41 0.78
CA PHE A 286 5.28 -12.62 -0.39
C PHE A 286 5.91 -12.14 -1.71
N LEU A 287 7.00 -11.37 -1.68
CA LEU A 287 7.66 -10.83 -2.87
C LEU A 287 7.95 -11.85 -4.00
N PRO A 288 8.36 -13.11 -3.72
CA PRO A 288 8.57 -14.09 -4.78
C PRO A 288 7.29 -14.41 -5.59
N ALA A 289 6.10 -14.27 -5.02
CA ALA A 289 4.85 -14.41 -5.77
C ALA A 289 4.56 -13.18 -6.62
N ILE A 290 4.87 -11.98 -6.12
CA ILE A 290 4.74 -10.72 -6.86
C ILE A 290 5.65 -10.72 -8.08
N GLU A 291 6.92 -11.10 -7.93
CA GLU A 291 7.89 -11.20 -9.03
C GLU A 291 7.36 -12.08 -10.15
N VAL A 292 6.90 -13.29 -9.81
CA VAL A 292 6.37 -14.24 -10.79
C VAL A 292 5.04 -13.76 -11.38
N ALA A 293 4.16 -13.15 -10.60
CA ALA A 293 2.93 -12.57 -11.13
C ALA A 293 3.24 -11.47 -12.16
N LEU A 294 4.18 -10.58 -11.86
CA LEU A 294 4.60 -9.50 -12.75
C LEU A 294 5.23 -10.02 -14.04
N GLU A 295 6.07 -11.06 -13.98
CA GLU A 295 6.67 -11.73 -15.15
C GLU A 295 5.62 -12.30 -16.12
N HIS A 296 4.44 -12.65 -15.60
CA HIS A 296 3.36 -13.34 -16.33
C HIS A 296 2.09 -12.48 -16.48
N ASP A 297 2.24 -11.14 -16.49
CA ASP A 297 1.14 -10.17 -16.64
C ASP A 297 -0.01 -10.37 -15.63
N GLY A 298 0.29 -10.85 -14.43
CA GLY A 298 -0.61 -10.96 -13.30
C GLY A 298 -0.76 -9.64 -12.53
N ILE A 299 -1.69 -9.63 -11.57
CA ILE A 299 -2.00 -8.47 -10.72
C ILE A 299 -2.03 -8.87 -9.24
N LEU A 300 -1.79 -7.91 -8.35
CA LEU A 300 -2.04 -8.05 -6.92
C LEU A 300 -3.52 -7.79 -6.64
N SER A 301 -4.12 -8.56 -5.74
CA SER A 301 -5.46 -8.27 -5.23
C SER A 301 -5.52 -8.29 -3.71
N LEU A 302 -6.45 -7.50 -3.16
CA LEU A 302 -6.73 -7.39 -1.74
C LEU A 302 -8.14 -6.85 -1.50
N HIS A 303 -8.58 -6.95 -0.25
CA HIS A 303 -9.81 -6.34 0.23
C HIS A 303 -9.48 -5.11 1.08
N GLU A 304 -10.26 -4.05 0.96
CA GLU A 304 -10.14 -2.88 1.83
C GLU A 304 -11.49 -2.50 2.43
N TYR A 305 -11.62 -2.68 3.73
CA TYR A 305 -12.77 -2.27 4.52
C TYR A 305 -12.35 -1.45 5.72
N SER A 306 -13.21 -0.53 6.15
CA SER A 306 -13.07 0.18 7.43
C SER A 306 -14.43 0.49 8.07
N ALA A 307 -14.43 0.82 9.35
CA ALA A 307 -15.60 1.23 10.12
C ALA A 307 -15.17 2.06 11.35
N PRO A 308 -16.07 2.90 11.91
CA PRO A 308 -17.45 3.14 11.49
C PRO A 308 -17.59 3.83 10.14
N THR A 309 -16.60 4.60 9.70
CA THR A 309 -16.52 5.22 8.38
C THR A 309 -15.36 4.62 7.59
N MET A 310 -15.39 4.74 6.27
CA MET A 310 -14.28 4.33 5.40
C MET A 310 -12.98 5.09 5.75
N ARG A 311 -13.07 6.31 6.28
CA ARG A 311 -11.90 7.14 6.62
C ARG A 311 -11.20 6.70 7.92
N ASP A 312 -11.85 5.88 8.74
CA ASP A 312 -11.26 5.43 9.99
C ASP A 312 -10.01 4.58 9.72
N GLY A 313 -8.92 4.88 10.44
CA GLY A 313 -7.63 4.21 10.25
C GLY A 313 -6.70 4.84 9.21
N VAL A 314 -7.15 5.84 8.42
CA VAL A 314 -6.25 6.64 7.56
C VAL A 314 -5.33 7.50 8.44
N GLY A 315 -4.06 7.57 8.08
CA GLY A 315 -3.01 8.20 8.88
C GLY A 315 -2.37 7.28 9.92
N MET A 316 -2.96 6.12 10.20
CA MET A 316 -2.45 5.19 11.19
C MET A 316 -1.36 4.30 10.60
N ALA A 317 -0.34 4.02 11.41
CA ALA A 317 0.74 3.12 11.05
C ALA A 317 0.30 1.66 10.94
N VAL A 318 0.94 0.94 10.02
CA VAL A 318 1.00 -0.52 10.03
C VAL A 318 2.00 -0.98 11.10
N PRO A 319 1.75 -2.06 11.86
CA PRO A 319 2.74 -2.62 12.77
C PRO A 319 4.12 -2.79 12.12
N GLY A 320 5.13 -2.13 12.71
CA GLY A 320 6.51 -2.14 12.20
C GLY A 320 6.85 -1.00 11.23
N MET A 321 5.88 -0.15 10.86
CA MET A 321 6.08 1.00 9.97
C MET A 321 5.77 2.33 10.69
N GLU A 322 6.25 3.45 10.14
CA GLU A 322 5.90 4.79 10.63
C GLU A 322 4.48 5.19 10.18
N GLU A 323 3.91 6.21 10.82
CA GLU A 323 2.62 6.80 10.39
C GLU A 323 2.79 7.54 9.05
N ASP A 324 1.87 7.32 8.12
CA ASP A 324 1.80 8.01 6.84
C ASP A 324 0.41 8.63 6.65
N SER A 325 0.36 9.95 6.48
CA SER A 325 -0.90 10.70 6.39
C SER A 325 -1.74 10.37 5.15
N GLU A 326 -1.15 9.75 4.14
CA GLU A 326 -1.84 9.34 2.92
C GLU A 326 -2.09 7.83 2.87
N ALA A 327 -1.54 7.03 3.77
CA ALA A 327 -1.84 5.61 3.88
C ALA A 327 -2.70 5.34 5.12
N GLY A 328 -3.03 4.08 5.37
CA GLY A 328 -3.79 3.70 6.56
C GLY A 328 -3.53 2.27 6.99
N ALA A 329 -3.90 1.96 8.23
CA ALA A 329 -3.80 0.60 8.75
C ALA A 329 -4.82 -0.37 8.12
N LEU A 330 -5.92 0.18 7.58
CA LEU A 330 -7.02 -0.55 6.94
C LEU A 330 -7.14 -0.19 5.45
N LEU A 331 -7.75 0.97 5.12
CA LEU A 331 -7.78 1.48 3.74
C LEU A 331 -6.44 2.11 3.34
N PHE A 332 -6.13 2.06 2.05
CA PHE A 332 -4.87 2.50 1.45
C PHE A 332 -3.63 1.84 2.06
N ARG A 333 -3.80 0.69 2.71
CA ARG A 333 -2.70 -0.04 3.34
C ARG A 333 -1.66 -0.43 2.30
N TYR A 334 -2.09 -0.69 1.05
CA TYR A 334 -1.19 -0.97 -0.05
C TYR A 334 -0.19 0.17 -0.32
N ARG A 335 -0.50 1.44 0.01
CA ARG A 335 0.46 2.54 -0.20
C ARG A 335 1.76 2.30 0.58
N TYR A 336 1.70 1.66 1.75
CA TYR A 336 2.91 1.23 2.46
C TYR A 336 3.72 0.20 1.66
N TRP A 337 3.05 -0.81 1.10
CA TRP A 337 3.70 -1.83 0.27
C TRP A 337 4.33 -1.24 -0.97
N TYR A 338 3.62 -0.37 -1.69
CA TYR A 338 4.11 0.22 -2.92
C TYR A 338 5.28 1.17 -2.66
N ARG A 339 5.20 2.02 -1.64
CA ARG A 339 6.23 3.03 -1.33
C ARG A 339 7.49 2.44 -0.72
N TYR A 340 7.34 1.55 0.27
CA TYR A 340 8.45 1.15 1.13
C TYR A 340 8.94 -0.28 0.89
N ILE A 341 8.27 -1.08 0.04
CA ILE A 341 8.69 -2.45 -0.24
C ILE A 341 8.81 -2.66 -1.76
N LEU A 342 7.72 -2.56 -2.52
CA LEU A 342 7.68 -2.91 -3.94
C LEU A 342 8.55 -1.98 -4.80
N ALA A 343 8.56 -0.68 -4.51
CA ALA A 343 9.42 0.27 -5.22
C ALA A 343 10.91 -0.06 -5.03
N GLU A 344 11.33 -0.46 -3.82
CA GLU A 344 12.73 -0.82 -3.53
C GLU A 344 13.18 -2.09 -4.27
N HIS A 345 12.23 -2.91 -4.73
CA HIS A 345 12.48 -4.17 -5.42
C HIS A 345 12.19 -4.14 -6.93
N ASP A 346 11.80 -2.99 -7.50
CA ASP A 346 11.32 -2.87 -8.89
C ASP A 346 10.09 -3.78 -9.19
N LEU A 347 9.25 -4.03 -8.18
CA LEU A 347 8.11 -4.96 -8.22
C LEU A 347 6.74 -4.26 -8.21
N LEU A 348 6.63 -3.13 -8.92
CA LEU A 348 5.40 -2.34 -9.01
C LEU A 348 4.34 -3.02 -9.90
N ILE A 349 3.74 -4.08 -9.37
CA ILE A 349 2.64 -4.83 -9.97
C ILE A 349 1.35 -3.99 -10.03
N PRO A 350 0.44 -4.16 -11.00
CA PRO A 350 -0.87 -3.53 -10.93
C PRO A 350 -1.72 -4.08 -9.78
N LEU A 351 -2.53 -3.23 -9.16
CA LEU A 351 -3.39 -3.56 -8.02
C LEU A 351 -4.87 -3.51 -8.39
N ILE A 352 -5.63 -4.49 -7.92
CA ILE A 352 -7.09 -4.46 -7.93
C ILE A 352 -7.65 -4.71 -6.53
N ILE A 353 -8.58 -3.87 -6.08
CA ILE A 353 -9.27 -4.07 -4.80
C ILE A 353 -10.54 -4.87 -5.08
N THR A 354 -10.55 -6.14 -4.70
CA THR A 354 -11.62 -7.08 -5.10
C THR A 354 -12.84 -7.02 -4.21
N GLU A 355 -12.72 -6.41 -3.03
CA GLU A 355 -13.83 -6.09 -2.16
C GLU A 355 -13.55 -4.78 -1.41
N THR A 356 -14.52 -3.87 -1.37
CA THR A 356 -14.42 -2.62 -0.60
C THR A 356 -15.76 -2.16 -0.03
N GLY A 357 -15.72 -1.38 1.06
CA GLY A 357 -16.89 -0.80 1.69
C GLY A 357 -16.73 -0.57 3.19
N ILE A 358 -17.86 -0.46 3.88
CA ILE A 358 -17.89 -0.46 5.36
C ILE A 358 -18.12 -1.89 5.84
N ASP A 359 -17.23 -2.38 6.70
CA ASP A 359 -17.38 -3.66 7.40
C ASP A 359 -17.11 -3.47 8.90
N GLY A 360 -18.16 -3.62 9.70
CA GLY A 360 -18.11 -3.60 11.16
C GLY A 360 -17.29 -4.72 11.77
N GLY A 361 -16.87 -5.73 11.00
CA GLY A 361 -15.93 -6.76 11.43
C GLY A 361 -14.59 -6.22 11.92
N VAL A 362 -14.19 -5.00 11.52
CA VAL A 362 -12.99 -4.31 12.05
C VAL A 362 -13.22 -3.70 13.44
N LEU A 363 -14.45 -3.70 13.94
CA LEU A 363 -14.86 -3.28 15.28
C LEU A 363 -15.34 -4.50 16.09
N PRO A 364 -14.44 -5.41 16.51
CA PRO A 364 -14.81 -6.71 17.07
C PRO A 364 -15.64 -6.65 18.37
N GLU A 365 -15.67 -5.50 19.05
CA GLU A 365 -16.53 -5.23 20.20
C GLU A 365 -17.99 -4.96 19.85
N HIS A 366 -18.30 -4.76 18.56
CA HIS A 366 -19.61 -4.46 18.03
C HIS A 366 -20.06 -5.59 17.09
N ASP A 367 -21.28 -6.09 17.25
CA ASP A 367 -21.86 -7.14 16.39
C ASP A 367 -22.50 -6.49 15.15
N LEU A 368 -21.70 -5.71 14.41
CA LEU A 368 -22.09 -4.99 13.20
C LEU A 368 -21.35 -5.59 12.00
N LEU A 369 -21.99 -5.57 10.84
CA LEU A 369 -21.47 -6.07 9.58
C LEU A 369 -21.43 -4.92 8.56
N GLY A 370 -22.15 -5.02 7.45
CA GLY A 370 -22.06 -4.06 6.36
C GLY A 370 -22.60 -2.66 6.67
N TRP A 371 -22.34 -1.75 5.73
CA TRP A 371 -22.71 -0.33 5.79
C TRP A 371 -24.15 -0.05 6.26
N ARG A 372 -25.12 -0.91 5.95
CA ARG A 372 -26.52 -0.72 6.37
C ARG A 372 -26.71 -0.76 7.86
N ASP A 373 -25.92 -1.56 8.57
CA ASP A 373 -26.02 -1.65 10.03
C ASP A 373 -25.70 -0.30 10.69
N PHE A 374 -24.89 0.54 10.02
CA PHE A 374 -24.57 1.90 10.45
C PHE A 374 -25.64 2.94 10.09
N THR A 375 -26.71 2.54 9.40
CA THR A 375 -27.88 3.38 9.10
C THR A 375 -29.05 3.16 10.06
N GLU A 376 -28.89 2.23 11.01
CA GLU A 376 -29.92 1.93 12.01
C GLU A 376 -29.93 2.99 13.13
N GLU A 377 -31.11 3.33 13.64
CA GLU A 377 -31.27 4.37 14.69
C GLU A 377 -30.75 3.91 16.07
N ASP A 378 -30.74 2.59 16.33
CA ASP A 378 -30.38 1.99 17.62
C ASP A 378 -28.91 1.52 17.67
N LEU A 379 -27.99 2.35 17.17
CA LEU A 379 -26.56 2.04 17.16
C LEU A 379 -25.92 2.02 18.57
N PRO A 380 -24.85 1.22 18.78
CA PRO A 380 -24.04 1.27 19.99
C PRO A 380 -23.56 2.68 20.34
N ASP A 381 -23.51 2.99 21.64
CA ASP A 381 -23.05 4.29 22.15
C ASP A 381 -21.67 4.66 21.61
N GLY A 382 -21.58 5.82 20.95
CA GLY A 382 -20.32 6.37 20.44
C GLY A 382 -20.08 6.15 18.94
N LEU A 383 -20.87 5.29 18.28
CA LEU A 383 -20.81 5.14 16.83
C LEU A 383 -21.67 6.20 16.12
N PRO A 384 -21.17 6.82 15.04
CA PRO A 384 -21.95 7.78 14.27
C PRO A 384 -23.02 7.06 13.45
N HIS A 385 -24.27 7.54 13.53
CA HIS A 385 -25.30 7.17 12.55
C HIS A 385 -24.96 7.74 11.18
N GLN A 386 -25.13 6.93 10.14
CA GLN A 386 -24.86 7.28 8.75
C GLN A 386 -26.13 7.20 7.91
N THR A 387 -26.27 8.10 6.95
CA THR A 387 -27.29 8.02 5.91
C THR A 387 -26.77 7.28 4.68
N VAL A 388 -27.67 6.94 3.75
CA VAL A 388 -27.26 6.44 2.42
C VAL A 388 -26.36 7.45 1.70
N ASP A 389 -26.69 8.74 1.79
CA ASP A 389 -25.89 9.80 1.18
C ASP A 389 -24.48 9.86 1.80
N ASP A 390 -24.34 9.70 3.12
CA ASP A 390 -23.03 9.64 3.78
C ASP A 390 -22.19 8.45 3.27
N TYR A 391 -22.81 7.30 2.99
CA TYR A 391 -22.11 6.14 2.43
C TYR A 391 -21.67 6.37 0.98
N LEU A 392 -22.54 6.96 0.14
CA LEU A 392 -22.19 7.32 -1.23
C LEU A 392 -21.07 8.37 -1.28
N GLU A 393 -21.09 9.38 -0.41
CA GLU A 393 -20.01 10.37 -0.28
C GLU A 393 -18.68 9.74 0.11
N GLN A 394 -18.69 8.69 0.93
CA GLN A 394 -17.49 7.94 1.29
C GLN A 394 -16.95 7.11 0.12
N LEU A 395 -17.81 6.48 -0.65
CA LEU A 395 -17.41 5.77 -1.87
C LEU A 395 -16.84 6.72 -2.93
N ALA A 396 -17.43 7.90 -3.09
CA ALA A 396 -16.90 8.95 -3.98
C ALA A 396 -15.51 9.42 -3.52
N TRP A 397 -15.34 9.69 -2.22
CA TRP A 397 -14.02 10.04 -1.68
C TRP A 397 -12.99 8.92 -1.87
N TYR A 398 -13.38 7.67 -1.68
CA TYR A 398 -12.50 6.54 -1.89
C TYR A 398 -12.09 6.41 -3.36
N ASP A 399 -13.03 6.62 -4.29
CA ASP A 399 -12.75 6.66 -5.73
C ASP A 399 -11.76 7.76 -6.10
N ASP A 400 -11.94 8.98 -5.56
CA ASP A 400 -10.98 10.08 -5.73
C ASP A 400 -9.58 9.68 -5.25
N GLU A 401 -9.47 9.04 -4.09
CA GLU A 401 -8.17 8.60 -3.58
C GLU A 401 -7.53 7.52 -4.47
N LEU A 402 -8.30 6.55 -4.97
CA LEU A 402 -7.76 5.52 -5.87
C LEU A 402 -7.38 6.08 -7.25
N ARG A 403 -8.06 7.12 -7.73
CA ARG A 403 -7.68 7.83 -8.97
C ARG A 403 -6.37 8.61 -8.85
N ARG A 404 -5.90 8.85 -7.63
CA ARG A 404 -4.56 9.38 -7.40
C ARG A 404 -3.48 8.31 -7.58
N ASP A 405 -3.80 7.02 -7.56
CA ASP A 405 -2.82 5.94 -7.57
C ASP A 405 -2.81 5.21 -8.94
N PRO A 406 -1.88 5.51 -9.86
CA PRO A 406 -1.95 5.02 -11.24
C PRO A 406 -1.85 3.50 -11.38
N HIS A 407 -1.25 2.84 -10.39
CA HIS A 407 -1.10 1.39 -10.32
C HIS A 407 -2.40 0.67 -9.90
N VAL A 408 -3.39 1.39 -9.37
CA VAL A 408 -4.71 0.83 -9.03
C VAL A 408 -5.58 0.83 -10.28
N ILE A 409 -5.97 -0.36 -10.73
CA ILE A 409 -6.76 -0.54 -11.96
C ILE A 409 -8.26 -0.56 -11.71
N GLY A 410 -8.71 -0.76 -10.47
CA GLY A 410 -10.12 -0.71 -10.09
C GLY A 410 -10.38 -1.21 -8.66
N CYS A 411 -11.58 -0.96 -8.16
CA CYS A 411 -12.09 -1.51 -6.90
C CYS A 411 -13.55 -1.98 -7.04
N ALA A 412 -13.92 -3.01 -6.28
CA ALA A 412 -15.23 -3.64 -6.37
C ALA A 412 -16.02 -3.51 -5.06
N ILE A 413 -17.12 -2.77 -5.08
CA ILE A 413 -17.97 -2.54 -3.91
C ILE A 413 -18.62 -3.86 -3.50
N PHE A 414 -18.44 -4.25 -2.24
CA PHE A 414 -19.06 -5.44 -1.66
C PHE A 414 -20.38 -5.05 -0.96
N ASN A 415 -21.53 -5.57 -1.39
CA ASN A 415 -21.76 -6.50 -2.51
C ASN A 415 -23.03 -6.18 -3.26
N ALA A 416 -23.19 -6.76 -4.45
CA ALA A 416 -24.46 -6.76 -5.16
C ALA A 416 -24.98 -8.19 -5.40
N GLY A 417 -26.30 -8.32 -5.37
CA GLY A 417 -27.01 -9.53 -5.74
C GLY A 417 -27.06 -10.61 -4.66
N ASP A 418 -27.14 -10.22 -3.38
CA ASP A 418 -27.26 -11.18 -2.29
C ASP A 418 -28.61 -11.92 -2.33
N ILE A 419 -28.54 -13.25 -2.37
CA ILE A 419 -29.69 -14.13 -2.62
C ILE A 419 -30.32 -14.61 -1.33
N ASP A 420 -29.49 -15.01 -0.38
CA ASP A 420 -29.90 -15.77 0.80
C ASP A 420 -29.99 -14.87 2.04
N GLY A 421 -29.78 -13.56 1.86
CA GLY A 421 -29.72 -12.58 2.93
C GLY A 421 -28.44 -12.70 3.78
N LYS A 422 -27.45 -13.49 3.32
CA LYS A 422 -26.20 -13.70 4.06
C LYS A 422 -25.40 -12.40 4.16
N TRP A 423 -25.47 -11.58 3.13
CA TRP A 423 -24.75 -10.32 2.96
C TRP A 423 -25.71 -9.13 2.90
N ALA A 424 -26.90 -9.26 3.49
CA ALA A 424 -27.96 -8.26 3.37
C ALA A 424 -27.53 -6.89 3.87
N SER A 425 -26.73 -6.82 4.93
CA SER A 425 -26.20 -5.55 5.48
C SER A 425 -25.15 -4.89 4.58
N PHE A 426 -24.56 -5.63 3.63
CA PHE A 426 -23.61 -5.12 2.64
C PHE A 426 -24.26 -4.84 1.27
N ASP A 427 -25.47 -5.36 1.02
CA ASP A 427 -26.04 -5.36 -0.34
C ASP A 427 -26.30 -3.93 -0.84
N VAL A 428 -25.75 -3.57 -2.00
CA VAL A 428 -25.92 -2.28 -2.68
C VAL A 428 -26.84 -2.36 -3.90
N THR A 429 -27.53 -3.49 -4.11
CA THR A 429 -28.36 -3.72 -5.30
C THR A 429 -29.39 -2.61 -5.53
N ASP A 430 -30.00 -2.07 -4.46
CA ASP A 430 -30.95 -0.96 -4.53
C ASP A 430 -30.30 0.41 -4.76
N LEU A 431 -29.00 0.56 -4.46
CA LEU A 431 -28.20 1.77 -4.68
C LEU A 431 -27.56 1.85 -6.06
N LEU A 432 -27.63 0.78 -6.86
CA LEU A 432 -26.97 0.74 -8.19
C LEU A 432 -27.31 1.93 -9.11
N PRO A 433 -28.55 2.46 -9.18
CA PRO A 433 -28.85 3.64 -9.98
C PRO A 433 -28.15 4.91 -9.46
N ASP A 434 -28.03 5.06 -8.14
CA ASP A 434 -27.35 6.21 -7.52
C ASP A 434 -25.84 6.12 -7.72
N LEU A 435 -25.26 4.91 -7.60
CA LEU A 435 -23.86 4.64 -7.91
C LEU A 435 -23.53 4.92 -9.39
N ALA A 436 -24.39 4.47 -10.31
CA ALA A 436 -24.20 4.78 -11.74
C ALA A 436 -24.25 6.29 -12.01
N HIS A 437 -25.18 7.00 -11.36
CA HIS A 437 -25.25 8.44 -11.48
C HIS A 437 -23.99 9.12 -10.95
N MET A 438 -23.51 8.71 -9.77
CA MET A 438 -22.28 9.23 -9.15
C MET A 438 -21.08 9.08 -10.09
N MET A 439 -20.83 7.88 -10.61
CA MET A 439 -19.69 7.61 -11.50
C MET A 439 -19.75 8.40 -12.83
N SER A 440 -20.95 8.71 -13.32
CA SER A 440 -21.13 9.50 -14.54
C SER A 440 -20.79 10.99 -14.39
N LEU A 441 -20.62 11.49 -13.17
CA LEU A 441 -20.24 12.89 -12.92
C LEU A 441 -18.73 13.13 -13.01
N ASP A 442 -17.93 12.05 -12.94
CA ASP A 442 -16.47 12.07 -12.96
C ASP A 442 -15.86 11.80 -14.36
N GLU A 443 -16.70 11.59 -15.39
CA GLU A 443 -16.33 11.60 -16.82
C GLU A 443 -16.26 13.01 -17.42
#